data_AF-A0A1W6WB36-F1
#
_entry.id   AF-A0A1W6WB36-F1
#
_cell.length_a   1.000
_cell.length_b   1.000
_cell.length_c   1.000
_cell.angle_alpha   90.00
_cell.angle_beta   90.00
_cell.angle_gamma   90.00
#
_symmetry.space_group_name_H-M   'P 1'
#
loop_
_entity.id
_entity.type
_entity.pdbx_description
1 polymer ?
#
loop_
_entity_poly.entity_id
_entity_poly.type
_entity_poly.pdbx_seq_one_letter_code
_entity_poly.pdbx_strand_id
1 'polypeptide(L)'
;MPKIVLENITKRFDKFYAVDNLNLVIEDNAFVTLLGPSGCGKTTTLRMIAGLETPTSGSITIDGVPVFDSERGINIPANKRKVGFLFQNYALWPNMTVYQNIAFGLSNIKEEMPKIDFEAHQADSLLHILPKAKEVKKVLEECRDKKGKFDKKAASIRLIDQYDISEKTAKILIDYRLQDASDCESAAKEKARKLTVKIGEIQNKYKKEGLELNEKFELVKDGKVQTQVRKLTEEEIDLQVRRVSRIVKIGMFMDRYPSELSGGQQQRVAIARTLAPKPKVLFMDEPLSNLDAKLRIEMRSELQRLHIETGSTFIYVTHDQLEAMTLATKICLIENGVLQQYDAPLEVYKRPANLFIADFVGNPSINFIEGKGVQEGNGSVDLTVFDGRKIKFLPEEPVNLREWCKQADADVKVQAEDAAKRHKTEKSNKDSIFQYHISKVNTLEGFEEKEPPQDDDLVVGVRPEFINIDSEGPMDCEIYSAMPTGMETMVRIRIGEYLLTSVMFGGKLYQIGQKMKFTIDTGNVLLFSRKTGRLIARGRLSLAAD
;
A
#
# COMPACT_ATOMS: atom_id res chain seq x y z
N MET A 1 16.22 3.40 -10.40
CA MET A 1 14.80 3.68 -10.07
C MET A 1 14.09 2.34 -9.94
N PRO A 2 13.59 1.95 -8.75
CA PRO A 2 13.33 0.56 -8.40
C PRO A 2 12.03 -0.02 -9.01
N LYS A 3 12.01 -0.19 -10.34
CA LYS A 3 11.06 -1.12 -10.98
C LYS A 3 11.31 -2.53 -10.43
N ILE A 4 10.26 -3.22 -10.01
CA ILE A 4 10.34 -4.59 -9.51
C ILE A 4 9.62 -5.50 -10.51
N VAL A 5 10.29 -6.56 -10.95
CA VAL A 5 9.73 -7.53 -11.89
C VAL A 5 9.83 -8.92 -11.28
N LEU A 6 8.69 -9.61 -11.21
CA LEU A 6 8.57 -11.01 -10.85
C LEU A 6 8.20 -11.78 -12.11
N GLU A 7 8.99 -12.81 -12.45
CA GLU A 7 8.74 -13.68 -13.59
C GLU A 7 8.62 -15.12 -13.12
N ASN A 8 7.48 -15.73 -13.39
CA ASN A 8 7.16 -17.13 -13.09
C ASN A 8 7.50 -17.53 -11.65
N ILE A 9 7.21 -16.65 -10.69
CA ILE A 9 7.56 -16.87 -9.29
C ILE A 9 6.63 -17.91 -8.68
N THR A 10 7.23 -18.99 -8.18
CA THR A 10 6.51 -20.06 -7.49
C THR A 10 7.14 -20.30 -6.13
N LYS A 11 6.29 -20.47 -5.11
CA LYS A 11 6.67 -20.95 -3.79
C LYS A 11 5.88 -22.17 -3.42
N ARG A 12 6.61 -23.26 -3.15
CA ARG A 12 6.07 -24.53 -2.70
C ARG A 12 6.61 -24.88 -1.31
N PHE A 13 5.72 -25.35 -0.45
CA PHE A 13 6.04 -26.00 0.83
C PHE A 13 5.63 -27.45 0.71
N ASP A 14 6.61 -28.35 0.55
CA ASP A 14 6.39 -29.76 0.24
C ASP A 14 5.44 -29.96 -0.95
N LYS A 15 4.18 -30.33 -0.69
CA LYS A 15 3.13 -30.54 -1.70
C LYS A 15 2.23 -29.33 -1.92
N PHE A 16 2.28 -28.33 -1.04
CA PHE A 16 1.39 -27.16 -1.07
C PHE A 16 2.00 -26.00 -1.84
N TYR A 17 1.26 -25.44 -2.81
CA TYR A 17 1.65 -24.27 -3.57
C TYR A 17 1.11 -23.01 -2.87
N ALA A 18 1.99 -22.26 -2.23
CA ALA A 18 1.61 -21.00 -1.56
C ALA A 18 1.51 -19.83 -2.55
N VAL A 19 2.34 -19.84 -3.59
CA VAL A 19 2.30 -18.93 -4.73
C VAL A 19 2.62 -19.75 -5.96
N ASP A 20 1.84 -19.61 -7.03
CA ASP A 20 2.01 -20.40 -8.24
C ASP A 20 2.09 -19.50 -9.48
N ASN A 21 3.26 -19.53 -10.13
CA ASN A 21 3.54 -18.87 -11.39
C ASN A 21 3.17 -17.37 -11.44
N LEU A 22 3.47 -16.64 -10.37
CA LEU A 22 3.17 -15.23 -10.25
C LEU A 22 4.07 -14.41 -11.18
N ASN A 23 3.44 -13.67 -12.09
CA ASN A 23 4.07 -12.70 -12.96
C ASN A 23 3.54 -11.31 -12.59
N LEU A 24 4.43 -10.38 -12.24
CA LEU A 24 4.03 -9.06 -11.75
C LEU A 24 5.09 -8.02 -12.06
N VAL A 25 4.65 -6.86 -12.53
CA VAL A 25 5.50 -5.69 -12.77
C VAL A 25 5.02 -4.55 -11.89
N ILE A 26 5.84 -4.15 -10.93
CA ILE A 26 5.58 -3.00 -10.05
C ILE A 26 6.45 -1.84 -10.54
N GLU A 27 5.78 -0.79 -11.01
CA GLU A 27 6.44 0.41 -11.50
C GLU A 27 7.01 1.25 -10.35
N ASP A 28 7.98 2.10 -10.70
CA ASP A 28 8.58 3.01 -9.72
C ASP A 28 7.55 3.98 -9.15
N ASN A 29 7.72 4.34 -7.88
CA ASN A 29 6.82 5.19 -7.11
C ASN A 29 5.36 4.70 -7.11
N ALA A 30 5.15 3.39 -7.28
CA ALA A 30 3.82 2.80 -7.13
C ALA A 30 3.53 2.50 -5.66
N PHE A 31 2.28 2.72 -5.25
CA PHE A 31 1.71 2.13 -4.03
C PHE A 31 0.90 0.91 -4.46
N VAL A 32 1.47 -0.28 -4.35
CA VAL A 32 0.79 -1.54 -4.71
C VAL A 32 0.26 -2.22 -3.46
N THR A 33 -1.00 -2.62 -3.51
CA THR A 33 -1.60 -3.42 -2.43
C THR A 33 -1.82 -4.85 -2.89
N LEU A 34 -1.27 -5.82 -2.14
CA LEU A 34 -1.60 -7.23 -2.27
C LEU A 34 -2.88 -7.51 -1.46
N LEU A 35 -3.93 -7.95 -2.13
CA LEU A 35 -5.27 -8.14 -1.56
C LEU A 35 -5.79 -9.56 -1.86
N GLY A 36 -6.59 -10.12 -0.95
CA GLY A 36 -7.23 -11.43 -1.12
C GLY A 36 -7.54 -12.12 0.21
N PRO A 37 -8.21 -13.28 0.19
CA PRO A 37 -8.58 -14.06 1.38
C PRO A 37 -7.40 -14.50 2.25
N SER A 38 -7.66 -14.91 3.49
CA SER A 38 -6.62 -15.49 4.34
C SER A 38 -6.00 -16.73 3.66
N GLY A 39 -4.68 -16.89 3.77
CA GLY A 39 -3.96 -18.03 3.18
C GLY A 39 -3.72 -17.97 1.67
N CYS A 40 -4.14 -16.93 0.95
CA CYS A 40 -3.99 -16.87 -0.51
C CYS A 40 -2.57 -16.57 -1.04
N GLY A 41 -1.56 -16.41 -0.18
CA GLY A 41 -0.16 -16.22 -0.61
C GLY A 41 0.38 -14.78 -0.56
N LYS A 42 -0.40 -13.77 -0.17
CA LYS A 42 0.03 -12.34 -0.11
C LYS A 42 1.32 -12.12 0.68
N THR A 43 1.33 -12.55 1.94
CA THR A 43 2.48 -12.40 2.84
C THR A 43 3.69 -13.18 2.33
N THR A 44 3.48 -14.36 1.74
CA THR A 44 4.53 -15.15 1.10
C THR A 44 5.15 -14.39 -0.08
N THR A 45 4.32 -13.82 -0.97
CA THR A 45 4.77 -12.96 -2.08
C THR A 45 5.59 -11.77 -1.55
N LEU A 46 5.07 -11.04 -0.57
CA LEU A 46 5.76 -9.90 0.04
C LEU A 46 7.15 -10.29 0.58
N ARG A 47 7.23 -11.38 1.35
CA ARG A 47 8.47 -11.87 1.97
C ARG A 47 9.48 -12.36 0.94
N MET A 48 9.03 -12.94 -0.18
CA MET A 48 9.90 -13.34 -1.28
C MET A 48 10.57 -12.14 -1.96
N ILE A 49 9.81 -11.08 -2.23
CA ILE A 49 10.36 -9.85 -2.82
C ILE A 49 11.33 -9.18 -1.84
N ALA A 50 11.00 -9.17 -0.55
CA ALA A 50 11.86 -8.62 0.50
C ALA A 50 13.13 -9.46 0.77
N GLY A 51 13.16 -10.74 0.37
CA GLY A 51 14.28 -11.66 0.65
C GLY A 51 14.28 -12.26 2.05
N LEU A 52 13.11 -12.28 2.70
CA LEU A 52 12.86 -12.99 3.96
C LEU A 52 12.42 -14.44 3.74
N GLU A 53 11.88 -14.74 2.56
CA GLU A 53 11.52 -16.08 2.11
C GLU A 53 12.22 -16.35 0.77
N THR A 54 12.68 -17.57 0.54
CA THR A 54 13.30 -17.96 -0.74
C THR A 54 12.25 -18.60 -1.65
N PRO A 55 12.00 -18.07 -2.87
CA PRO A 55 11.14 -18.73 -3.84
C PRO A 55 11.66 -20.12 -4.23
N THR A 56 10.76 -20.99 -4.69
CA THR A 56 11.13 -22.32 -5.19
C THR A 56 11.66 -22.24 -6.62
N SER A 57 11.09 -21.38 -7.45
CA SER A 57 11.51 -21.15 -8.84
C SER A 57 11.12 -19.76 -9.33
N GLY A 58 11.67 -19.34 -10.46
CA GLY A 58 11.40 -18.06 -11.13
C GLY A 58 12.51 -17.04 -10.92
N SER A 59 12.24 -15.78 -11.25
CA SER A 59 13.20 -14.69 -11.11
C SER A 59 12.56 -13.45 -10.47
N ILE A 60 13.34 -12.71 -9.67
CA ILE A 60 12.97 -11.41 -9.13
C ILE A 60 14.10 -10.43 -9.45
N THR A 61 13.75 -9.32 -10.10
CA THR A 61 14.66 -8.20 -10.33
C THR A 61 14.15 -6.94 -9.62
N ILE A 62 15.07 -6.15 -9.07
CA ILE A 62 14.80 -4.84 -8.48
C ILE A 62 15.76 -3.83 -9.11
N ASP A 63 15.23 -2.81 -9.77
CA ASP A 63 16.04 -1.79 -10.47
C ASP A 63 16.97 -2.42 -11.53
N GLY A 64 16.47 -3.46 -12.23
CA GLY A 64 17.25 -4.24 -13.20
C GLY A 64 18.30 -5.18 -12.60
N VAL A 65 18.50 -5.16 -11.27
CA VAL A 65 19.44 -6.05 -10.59
C VAL A 65 18.72 -7.34 -10.19
N PRO A 66 19.17 -8.53 -10.63
CA PRO A 66 18.60 -9.79 -10.18
C PRO A 66 18.88 -10.00 -8.69
N VAL A 67 17.82 -10.08 -7.89
CA VAL A 67 17.90 -10.37 -6.45
C VAL A 67 17.57 -11.83 -6.14
N PHE A 68 16.85 -12.49 -7.04
CA PHE A 68 16.62 -13.92 -7.02
C PHE A 68 16.53 -14.44 -8.45
N ASP A 69 17.14 -15.59 -8.72
CA ASP A 69 17.02 -16.30 -9.99
C ASP A 69 17.35 -17.77 -9.74
N SER A 70 16.36 -18.65 -9.93
CA SER A 70 16.53 -20.08 -9.66
C SER A 70 17.47 -20.77 -10.64
N GLU A 71 17.53 -20.32 -11.90
CA GLU A 71 18.38 -20.95 -12.93
C GLU A 71 19.84 -20.50 -12.79
N ARG A 72 20.05 -19.23 -12.44
CA ARG A 72 21.38 -18.65 -12.24
C ARG A 72 21.93 -18.88 -10.82
N GLY A 73 21.14 -19.48 -9.93
CA GLY A 73 21.53 -19.72 -8.54
C GLY A 73 21.71 -18.44 -7.71
N ILE A 74 20.98 -17.37 -8.05
CA ILE A 74 21.08 -16.07 -7.36
C ILE A 74 20.07 -16.04 -6.22
N ASN A 75 20.53 -15.74 -5.00
CA ASN A 75 19.65 -15.44 -3.87
C ASN A 75 20.28 -14.38 -2.96
N ILE A 76 19.92 -13.12 -3.18
CA ILE A 76 20.41 -12.00 -2.37
C ILE A 76 19.59 -11.92 -1.07
N PRO A 77 20.20 -11.91 0.11
CA PRO A 77 19.46 -11.79 1.38
C PRO A 77 18.88 -10.39 1.57
N ALA A 78 17.83 -10.27 2.39
CA ALA A 78 17.10 -9.01 2.63
C ALA A 78 17.99 -7.80 2.96
N ASN A 79 19.00 -7.98 3.83
CA ASN A 79 19.90 -6.90 4.24
C ASN A 79 20.74 -6.31 3.08
N LYS A 80 20.95 -7.07 1.99
CA LYS A 80 21.67 -6.62 0.80
C LYS A 80 20.74 -6.07 -0.29
N ARG A 81 19.41 -6.22 -0.15
CA ARG A 81 18.42 -5.69 -1.12
C ARG A 81 18.12 -4.20 -0.94
N LYS A 82 18.61 -3.56 0.13
CA LYS A 82 18.36 -2.14 0.46
C LYS A 82 16.87 -1.78 0.52
N VAL A 83 16.09 -2.65 1.17
CA VAL A 83 14.64 -2.53 1.32
C VAL A 83 14.25 -2.25 2.76
N GLY A 84 13.13 -1.55 2.95
CA GLY A 84 12.51 -1.35 4.26
C GLY A 84 11.38 -2.35 4.46
N PHE A 85 11.27 -2.94 5.65
CA PHE A 85 10.16 -3.83 5.98
C PHE A 85 9.48 -3.39 7.28
N LEU A 86 8.16 -3.28 7.25
CA LEU A 86 7.31 -3.00 8.40
C LEU A 86 6.44 -4.22 8.69
N PHE A 87 6.64 -4.82 9.86
CA PHE A 87 5.88 -5.98 10.31
C PHE A 87 4.56 -5.58 10.97
N GLN A 88 3.59 -6.50 10.97
CA GLN A 88 2.31 -6.37 11.67
C GLN A 88 2.47 -6.01 13.16
N ASN A 89 3.45 -6.64 13.81
CA ASN A 89 3.91 -6.22 15.13
C ASN A 89 5.03 -5.20 14.96
N TYR A 90 4.92 -4.03 15.59
CA TYR A 90 5.82 -2.89 15.41
C TYR A 90 7.30 -3.19 15.67
N ALA A 91 7.60 -4.34 16.29
CA ALA A 91 8.94 -4.89 16.50
C ALA A 91 9.90 -3.85 17.11
N LEU A 92 9.40 -2.98 17.97
CA LEU A 92 10.19 -1.96 18.66
C LEU A 92 10.97 -2.58 19.81
N TRP A 93 12.17 -2.09 20.07
CA TRP A 93 12.95 -2.48 21.25
C TRP A 93 12.37 -1.77 22.48
N PRO A 94 11.78 -2.50 23.45
CA PRO A 94 11.08 -1.90 24.59
C PRO A 94 12.02 -1.13 25.53
N ASN A 95 13.29 -1.55 25.58
CA ASN A 95 14.32 -0.97 26.46
C ASN A 95 15.11 0.17 25.79
N MET A 96 14.71 0.61 24.60
CA MET A 96 15.33 1.72 23.88
C MET A 96 14.35 2.88 23.77
N THR A 97 14.85 4.12 23.85
CA THR A 97 14.02 5.29 23.57
C THR A 97 13.59 5.33 22.09
N VAL A 98 12.66 6.22 21.75
CA VAL A 98 12.27 6.48 20.36
C VAL A 98 13.47 6.84 19.49
N TYR A 99 14.36 7.74 19.98
CA TYR A 99 15.60 8.08 19.28
C TYR A 99 16.45 6.84 19.01
N GLN A 100 16.69 6.04 20.04
CA GLN A 100 17.53 4.85 19.96
C GLN A 100 16.94 3.79 19.02
N ASN A 101 15.61 3.60 19.03
CA ASN A 101 14.93 2.68 18.11
C ASN A 101 15.18 3.04 16.63
N ILE A 102 15.13 4.33 16.29
CA ILE A 102 15.34 4.81 14.93
C ILE A 102 16.84 4.78 14.58
N ALA A 103 17.70 5.21 15.50
CA ALA A 103 19.15 5.27 15.31
C ALA A 103 19.82 3.89 15.18
N PHE A 104 19.26 2.86 15.82
CA PHE A 104 19.85 1.52 15.88
C PHE A 104 20.06 0.87 14.49
N GLY A 105 19.11 1.08 13.56
CA GLY A 105 19.27 0.58 12.19
C GLY A 105 20.43 1.25 11.47
N LEU A 106 20.60 2.56 11.68
CA LEU A 106 21.62 3.39 11.03
C LEU A 106 23.04 3.10 11.55
N SER A 107 23.20 2.85 12.85
CA SER A 107 24.52 2.60 13.47
C SER A 107 25.19 1.30 13.00
N ASN A 108 24.40 0.39 12.41
CA ASN A 108 24.85 -0.88 11.86
C ASN A 108 25.13 -0.82 10.35
N ILE A 109 24.78 0.27 9.67
CA ILE A 109 25.06 0.45 8.25
C ILE A 109 26.57 0.66 8.07
N LYS A 110 27.18 -0.21 7.26
CA LYS A 110 28.59 -0.12 6.85
C LYS A 110 28.64 -0.26 5.32
N GLU A 111 28.75 0.87 4.64
CA GLU A 111 28.73 0.95 3.18
C GLU A 111 29.91 1.79 2.67
N GLU A 112 30.19 1.66 1.39
CA GLU A 112 31.09 2.55 0.68
C GLU A 112 30.46 3.94 0.56
N MET A 113 31.06 4.93 1.21
CA MET A 113 30.54 6.30 1.29
C MET A 113 31.66 7.31 1.04
N PRO A 114 31.33 8.55 0.61
CA PRO A 114 32.32 9.61 0.52
C PRO A 114 33.11 9.80 1.81
N LYS A 115 34.42 10.04 1.66
CA LYS A 115 35.23 10.59 2.75
C LYS A 115 34.86 12.05 2.90
N ILE A 116 34.44 12.44 4.10
CA ILE A 116 33.96 13.79 4.41
C ILE A 116 34.79 14.34 5.58
N ASP A 117 35.15 15.62 5.53
CA ASP A 117 35.67 16.31 6.71
C ASP A 117 34.53 16.87 7.56
N PHE A 118 34.21 16.17 8.64
CA PHE A 118 33.08 16.50 9.52
C PHE A 118 33.26 17.84 10.24
N GLU A 119 34.50 18.23 10.56
CA GLU A 119 34.73 19.50 11.24
C GLU A 119 34.47 20.67 10.30
N ALA A 120 34.85 20.53 9.02
CA ALA A 120 34.54 21.52 8.00
C ALA A 120 33.03 21.60 7.72
N HIS A 121 32.35 20.45 7.59
CA HIS A 121 30.90 20.41 7.39
C HIS A 121 30.11 21.04 8.56
N GLN A 122 30.49 20.73 9.80
CA GLN A 122 29.87 21.33 10.97
C GLN A 122 30.16 22.84 11.07
N ALA A 123 31.39 23.26 10.78
CA ALA A 123 31.76 24.68 10.76
C ALA A 123 30.95 25.46 9.70
N ASP A 124 30.75 24.86 8.53
CA ASP A 124 29.95 25.44 7.45
C ASP A 124 28.46 25.54 7.81
N SER A 125 27.91 24.51 8.45
CA SER A 125 26.54 24.55 8.97
C SER A 125 26.34 25.70 9.95
N LEU A 126 27.30 25.95 10.85
CA LEU A 126 27.28 27.10 11.76
C LEU A 126 27.43 28.43 11.02
N LEU A 127 28.28 28.51 9.99
CA LEU A 127 28.46 29.71 9.16
C LEU A 127 27.20 30.12 8.41
N HIS A 128 26.35 29.18 8.03
CA HIS A 128 25.04 29.47 7.42
C HIS A 128 24.04 30.06 8.42
N ILE A 129 24.21 29.78 9.72
CA ILE A 129 23.27 30.20 10.79
C ILE A 129 23.70 31.50 11.45
N LEU A 130 25.00 31.70 11.69
CA LEU A 130 25.53 32.86 12.40
C LEU A 130 25.13 34.23 11.81
N PRO A 131 24.93 34.42 10.49
CA PRO A 131 24.39 35.65 9.93
C PRO A 131 22.99 36.00 10.46
N LYS A 132 22.21 35.01 10.91
CA LYS A 132 20.87 35.16 11.50
C LYS A 132 20.91 35.25 13.03
N ALA A 133 21.99 35.82 13.58
CA ALA A 133 22.24 35.89 15.04
C ALA A 133 21.08 36.45 15.86
N LYS A 134 20.36 37.47 15.34
CA LYS A 134 19.18 38.05 15.99
C LYS A 134 18.04 37.04 16.15
N GLU A 135 17.78 36.22 15.12
CA GLU A 135 16.77 35.16 15.16
C GLU A 135 17.18 34.06 16.13
N VAL A 136 18.45 33.65 16.09
CA VAL A 136 19.01 32.68 17.06
C VAL A 136 18.82 33.19 18.50
N LYS A 137 19.18 34.46 18.77
CA LYS A 137 19.00 35.08 20.09
C LYS A 137 17.53 35.04 20.53
N LYS A 138 16.61 35.41 19.65
CA LYS A 138 15.16 35.37 19.93
C LYS A 138 14.70 33.96 20.30
N VAL A 139 15.07 32.94 19.52
CA VAL A 139 14.72 31.54 19.78
C VAL A 139 15.24 31.08 21.15
N LEU A 140 16.47 31.47 21.51
CA LEU A 140 17.08 31.12 22.79
C LEU A 140 16.42 31.85 23.98
N GLU A 141 16.04 33.11 23.82
CA GLU A 141 15.34 33.89 24.85
C GLU A 141 13.95 33.33 25.16
N GLU A 142 13.22 32.89 24.13
CA GLU A 142 11.90 32.25 24.28
C GLU A 142 11.95 30.87 24.98
N CYS A 143 13.14 30.33 25.24
CA CYS A 143 13.35 29.07 25.98
C CYS A 143 13.64 29.28 27.47
N ARG A 144 13.39 30.47 28.00
CA ARG A 144 13.40 30.72 29.45
C ARG A 144 12.04 30.38 30.05
N ASP A 145 12.05 29.72 31.20
CA ASP A 145 10.82 29.42 31.94
C ASP A 145 10.22 30.69 32.58
N LYS A 146 9.04 30.56 33.21
CA LYS A 146 8.37 31.66 33.93
C LYS A 146 9.20 32.25 35.08
N LYS A 147 10.25 31.56 35.53
CA LYS A 147 11.19 31.98 36.59
C LYS A 147 12.50 32.53 36.00
N GLY A 148 12.61 32.67 34.69
CA GLY A 148 13.80 33.16 33.99
C GLY A 148 14.92 32.13 33.83
N LYS A 149 14.71 30.86 34.21
CA LYS A 149 15.71 29.79 34.06
C LYS A 149 15.74 29.31 32.61
N PHE A 150 16.94 29.25 32.02
CA PHE A 150 17.16 28.82 30.65
C PHE A 150 17.05 27.29 30.51
N ASP A 151 16.14 26.82 29.66
CA ASP A 151 15.99 25.40 29.32
C ASP A 151 16.83 25.04 28.10
N LYS A 152 18.02 24.47 28.35
CA LYS A 152 18.94 24.00 27.31
C LYS A 152 18.32 22.97 26.38
N LYS A 153 17.43 22.11 26.90
CA LYS A 153 16.83 21.01 26.13
C LYS A 153 15.79 21.57 25.16
N ALA A 154 14.92 22.45 25.64
CA ALA A 154 13.96 23.16 24.80
C ALA A 154 14.67 24.01 23.73
N ALA A 155 15.75 24.72 24.10
CA ALA A 155 16.58 25.48 23.17
C ALA A 155 17.18 24.61 22.07
N SER A 156 17.73 23.44 22.43
CA SER A 156 18.30 22.52 21.45
C SER A 156 17.25 22.03 20.46
N ILE A 157 16.07 21.63 20.93
CA ILE A 157 14.97 21.16 20.06
C ILE A 157 14.53 22.27 19.09
N ARG A 158 14.31 23.49 19.58
CA ARG A 158 13.87 24.60 18.72
C ARG A 158 14.90 24.98 17.66
N LEU A 159 16.18 25.02 18.02
CA LEU A 159 17.25 25.31 17.06
C LEU A 159 17.34 24.25 15.96
N ILE A 160 17.18 22.99 16.35
CA ILE A 160 17.20 21.85 15.42
C ILE A 160 16.04 21.93 14.44
N ASP A 161 14.83 22.20 14.92
CA ASP A 161 13.64 22.28 14.06
C ASP A 161 13.69 23.52 13.15
N GLN A 162 14.25 24.64 13.62
CA GLN A 162 14.33 25.89 12.87
C GLN A 162 15.41 25.87 11.78
N TYR A 163 16.56 25.24 12.03
CA TYR A 163 17.74 25.34 11.15
C TYR A 163 18.15 24.00 10.53
N ASP A 164 17.41 22.92 10.78
CA ASP A 164 17.71 21.56 10.32
C ASP A 164 19.15 21.10 10.61
N ILE A 165 19.56 21.25 11.86
CA ILE A 165 20.91 20.91 12.34
C ILE A 165 20.91 19.72 13.29
N SER A 166 22.09 19.16 13.52
CA SER A 166 22.32 18.13 14.52
C SER A 166 22.25 18.69 15.94
N GLU A 167 22.01 17.81 16.92
CA GLU A 167 22.05 18.14 18.34
C GLU A 167 23.43 18.65 18.77
N LYS A 168 24.49 18.09 18.19
CA LYS A 168 25.86 18.52 18.45
C LYS A 168 26.07 19.97 17.99
N THR A 169 25.60 20.30 16.79
CA THR A 169 25.68 21.65 16.22
C THR A 169 24.81 22.64 17.00
N ALA A 170 23.61 22.23 17.43
CA ALA A 170 22.75 23.05 18.28
C ALA A 170 23.38 23.35 19.65
N LYS A 171 24.03 22.36 20.28
CA LYS A 171 24.77 22.54 21.53
C LYS A 171 25.91 23.55 21.38
N ILE A 172 26.67 23.49 20.29
CA ILE A 172 27.73 24.48 20.00
C ILE A 172 27.14 25.89 19.89
N LEU A 173 26.00 26.04 19.20
CA LEU A 173 25.32 27.32 19.05
C LEU A 173 24.84 27.90 20.39
N ILE A 174 24.32 27.05 21.29
CA ILE A 174 23.91 27.43 22.65
C ILE A 174 25.13 27.85 23.47
N ASP A 175 26.25 27.14 23.34
CA ASP A 175 27.48 27.42 24.08
C ASP A 175 28.20 28.68 23.59
N TYR A 176 27.86 29.21 22.41
CA TYR A 176 28.27 30.55 21.99
C TYR A 176 27.64 31.67 22.83
N ARG A 177 26.58 31.38 23.58
CA ARG A 177 25.89 32.32 24.48
C ARG A 177 25.51 33.64 23.80
N LEU A 178 25.04 33.56 22.55
CA LEU A 178 24.64 34.75 21.78
C LEU A 178 23.51 35.54 22.45
N GLN A 179 22.70 34.89 23.30
CA GLN A 179 21.66 35.50 24.11
C GLN A 179 22.18 36.41 25.23
N ASP A 180 23.38 36.13 25.75
CA ASP A 180 23.99 36.89 26.85
C ASP A 180 24.90 38.02 26.34
N ALA A 181 25.15 38.07 25.02
CA ALA A 181 25.94 39.11 24.39
C ALA A 181 25.17 40.45 24.30
N SER A 182 25.84 41.54 24.68
CA SER A 182 25.35 42.91 24.52
C SER A 182 25.14 43.26 23.04
N ASP A 183 26.09 42.86 22.19
CA ASP A 183 25.98 42.90 20.73
C ASP A 183 26.11 41.48 20.16
N CYS A 184 24.97 40.84 19.91
CA CYS A 184 24.90 39.48 19.39
C CYS A 184 25.43 39.35 17.96
N GLU A 185 25.34 40.41 17.13
CA GLU A 185 25.78 40.35 15.74
C GLU A 185 27.30 40.43 15.65
N SER A 186 27.92 41.30 16.46
CA SER A 186 29.38 41.37 16.56
C SER A 186 29.96 40.08 17.15
N ALA A 187 29.33 39.53 18.20
CA ALA A 187 29.73 38.23 18.76
C ALA A 187 29.62 37.10 17.72
N ALA A 188 28.55 37.05 16.94
CA ALA A 188 28.38 36.06 15.88
C ALA A 188 29.40 36.22 14.75
N LYS A 189 29.70 37.47 14.33
CA LYS A 189 30.74 37.76 13.33
C LYS A 189 32.12 37.31 13.77
N GLU A 190 32.48 37.52 15.04
CA GLU A 190 33.77 37.05 15.57
C GLU A 190 33.88 35.51 15.52
N LYS A 191 32.81 34.80 15.89
CA LYS A 191 32.74 33.34 15.82
C LYS A 191 32.78 32.85 14.38
N ALA A 192 32.05 33.50 13.47
CA ALA A 192 32.07 33.20 12.05
C ALA A 192 33.48 33.35 11.48
N ARG A 193 34.20 34.43 11.81
CA ARG A 193 35.59 34.63 11.36
C ARG A 193 36.50 33.49 11.80
N LYS A 194 36.36 32.99 13.03
CA LYS A 194 37.13 31.85 13.55
C LYS A 194 36.81 30.55 12.79
N LEU A 195 35.55 30.31 12.46
CA LEU A 195 35.13 29.14 11.68
C LEU A 195 35.64 29.21 10.23
N THR A 196 35.61 30.38 9.59
CA THR A 196 36.16 30.55 8.23
C THR A 196 37.66 30.27 8.18
N VAL A 197 38.42 30.75 9.17
CA VAL A 197 39.86 30.44 9.28
C VAL A 197 40.05 28.92 9.43
N LYS A 198 39.26 28.27 10.30
CA LYS A 198 39.33 26.83 10.51
C LYS A 198 39.05 26.03 9.23
N ILE A 199 38.02 26.40 8.45
CA ILE A 199 37.74 25.75 7.16
C ILE A 199 38.91 25.94 6.19
N GLY A 200 39.47 27.16 6.12
CA GLY A 200 40.64 27.44 5.28
C GLY A 200 41.87 26.63 5.66
N GLU A 201 42.13 26.43 6.95
CA GLU A 201 43.21 25.56 7.45
C GLU A 201 43.01 24.10 7.03
N ILE A 202 41.78 23.59 7.14
CA ILE A 202 41.42 22.22 6.72
C ILE A 202 41.58 22.06 5.20
N GLN A 203 41.09 23.03 4.41
CA GLN A 203 41.26 23.01 2.95
C GLN A 203 42.74 23.04 2.55
N ASN A 204 43.55 23.86 3.22
CA ASN A 204 44.99 23.93 2.96
C ASN A 204 45.72 22.64 3.36
N LYS A 205 45.29 21.97 4.44
CA LYS A 205 45.81 20.67 4.84
C LYS A 205 45.59 19.63 3.73
N TYR A 206 44.37 19.49 3.22
CA TYR A 206 44.09 18.52 2.15
C TYR A 206 44.75 18.91 0.83
N LYS A 207 44.83 20.20 0.49
CA LYS A 207 45.56 20.65 -0.71
C LYS A 207 47.04 20.22 -0.68
N LYS A 208 47.69 20.24 0.48
CA LYS A 208 49.07 19.74 0.65
C LYS A 208 49.17 18.22 0.45
N GLU A 209 48.11 17.48 0.72
CA GLU A 209 47.99 16.04 0.49
C GLU A 209 47.55 15.69 -0.95
N GLY A 210 47.40 16.69 -1.83
CA GLY A 210 46.92 16.53 -3.21
C GLY A 210 45.42 16.21 -3.30
N LEU A 211 44.65 16.63 -2.30
CA LEU A 211 43.21 16.41 -2.18
C LEU A 211 42.48 17.76 -2.11
N GLU A 212 41.28 17.83 -2.66
CA GLU A 212 40.41 19.01 -2.59
C GLU A 212 39.11 18.67 -1.85
N LEU A 213 38.47 19.68 -1.28
CA LEU A 213 37.13 19.55 -0.68
C LEU A 213 36.12 20.18 -1.63
N ASN A 214 35.09 19.44 -2.01
CA ASN A 214 33.98 20.01 -2.78
C ASN A 214 33.00 20.79 -1.86
N GLU A 215 31.91 21.29 -2.43
CA GLU A 215 30.87 22.05 -1.70
C GLU A 215 30.21 21.26 -0.56
N LYS A 216 30.26 19.93 -0.59
CA LYS A 216 29.76 19.05 0.47
C LYS A 216 30.84 18.62 1.47
N PHE A 217 32.03 19.20 1.36
CA PHE A 217 33.21 18.81 2.13
C PHE A 217 33.60 17.35 1.94
N GLU A 218 33.29 16.78 0.79
CA GLU A 218 33.76 15.46 0.37
C GLU A 218 35.17 15.60 -0.21
N LEU A 219 36.06 14.68 0.14
CA LEU A 219 37.41 14.66 -0.41
C LEU A 219 37.39 14.23 -1.88
N VAL A 220 37.99 15.04 -2.74
CA VAL A 220 38.11 14.83 -4.18
C VAL A 220 39.59 14.70 -4.53
N LYS A 221 39.90 13.69 -5.36
CA LYS A 221 41.22 13.54 -5.99
C LYS A 221 41.02 13.40 -7.48
N ASP A 222 41.74 14.19 -8.28
CA ASP A 222 41.66 14.14 -9.75
C ASP A 222 40.22 14.24 -10.28
N GLY A 223 39.39 15.09 -9.66
CA GLY A 223 37.98 15.28 -10.02
C GLY A 223 37.02 14.15 -9.59
N LYS A 224 37.50 13.11 -8.90
CA LYS A 224 36.66 12.01 -8.37
C LYS A 224 36.57 12.04 -6.85
N VAL A 225 35.35 11.91 -6.33
CA VAL A 225 35.08 11.78 -4.90
C VAL A 225 35.72 10.49 -4.37
N GLN A 226 36.53 10.63 -3.33
CA GLN A 226 37.15 9.51 -2.64
C GLN A 226 36.13 8.83 -1.72
N THR A 227 35.98 7.52 -1.89
CA THR A 227 35.09 6.71 -1.05
C THR A 227 35.88 5.90 -0.03
N GLN A 228 35.21 5.53 1.06
CA GLN A 228 35.70 4.51 2.00
C GLN A 228 34.54 3.73 2.59
N VAL A 229 34.78 2.46 2.91
CA VAL A 229 33.82 1.64 3.66
C VAL A 229 33.85 2.08 5.13
N ARG A 230 32.84 2.82 5.57
CA ARG A 230 32.73 3.35 6.94
C ARG A 230 31.32 3.19 7.50
N LYS A 231 31.17 3.44 8.80
CA LYS A 231 29.86 3.64 9.43
C LYS A 231 29.43 5.10 9.33
N LEU A 232 28.13 5.35 9.52
CA LEU A 232 27.62 6.69 9.73
C LEU A 232 28.19 7.26 11.04
N THR A 233 28.50 8.55 11.05
CA THR A 233 28.88 9.26 12.28
C THR A 233 27.65 9.58 13.12
N GLU A 234 27.87 9.91 14.39
CA GLU A 234 26.78 10.32 15.29
C GLU A 234 25.98 11.50 14.74
N GLU A 235 26.64 12.45 14.07
CA GLU A 235 25.99 13.61 13.46
C GLU A 235 25.15 13.24 12.24
N GLU A 236 25.63 12.34 11.37
CA GLU A 236 24.86 11.84 10.24
C GLU A 236 23.62 11.05 10.72
N ILE A 237 23.78 10.22 11.77
CA ILE A 237 22.68 9.47 12.38
C ILE A 237 21.64 10.43 12.95
N ASP A 238 22.06 11.41 13.76
CA ASP A 238 21.15 12.36 14.39
C ASP A 238 20.37 13.19 13.35
N LEU A 239 21.03 13.66 12.29
CA LEU A 239 20.36 14.35 11.18
C LEU A 239 19.31 13.46 10.48
N GLN A 240 19.63 12.19 10.19
CA GLN A 240 18.66 11.27 9.57
C GLN A 240 17.50 10.97 10.51
N VAL A 241 17.76 10.72 11.79
CA VAL A 241 16.74 10.47 12.82
C VAL A 241 15.79 11.66 12.93
N ARG A 242 16.33 12.88 13.00
CA ARG A 242 15.54 14.11 13.09
C ARG A 242 14.72 14.36 11.84
N ARG A 243 15.31 14.16 10.66
CA ARG A 243 14.58 14.22 9.39
C ARG A 243 13.35 13.31 9.40
N VAL A 244 13.51 12.03 9.72
CA VAL A 244 12.35 11.12 9.74
C VAL A 244 11.39 11.43 10.88
N SER A 245 11.88 11.92 12.02
CA SER A 245 11.02 12.31 13.15
C SER A 245 10.05 13.43 12.79
N ARG A 246 10.45 14.37 11.93
CA ARG A 246 9.59 15.44 11.41
C ARG A 246 8.59 14.90 10.41
N ILE A 247 9.04 14.06 9.48
CA ILE A 247 8.20 13.40 8.48
C ILE A 247 7.03 12.66 9.14
N VAL A 248 7.28 11.86 10.18
CA VAL A 248 6.22 11.09 10.87
C VAL A 248 5.60 11.81 12.09
N LYS A 249 6.01 13.05 12.36
CA LYS A 249 5.53 13.90 13.47
C LYS A 249 5.69 13.26 14.86
N ILE A 250 6.87 12.71 15.17
CA ILE A 250 7.20 12.08 16.47
C ILE A 250 8.29 12.81 17.26
N GLY A 251 8.80 13.95 16.77
CA GLY A 251 9.95 14.65 17.35
C GLY A 251 9.80 15.06 18.83
N MET A 252 8.58 15.20 19.35
CA MET A 252 8.36 15.49 20.79
C MET A 252 8.51 14.27 21.71
N PHE A 253 8.60 13.06 21.15
CA PHE A 253 8.64 11.80 21.90
C PHE A 253 10.02 11.12 21.89
N MET A 254 11.07 11.79 21.41
CA MET A 254 12.39 11.18 21.16
C MET A 254 13.02 10.50 22.38
N ASP A 255 12.76 11.02 23.57
CA ASP A 255 13.31 10.50 24.83
C ASP A 255 12.40 9.48 25.53
N ARG A 256 11.19 9.24 25.00
CA ARG A 256 10.25 8.28 25.58
C ARG A 256 10.56 6.86 25.17
N TYR A 257 10.14 5.91 25.98
CA TYR A 257 10.15 4.48 25.68
C TYR A 257 8.85 4.05 24.98
N PRO A 258 8.86 2.97 24.18
CA PRO A 258 7.65 2.48 23.50
C PRO A 258 6.45 2.25 24.42
N SER A 259 6.68 1.82 25.66
CA SER A 259 5.63 1.61 26.67
C SER A 259 4.92 2.90 27.10
N GLU A 260 5.49 4.07 26.83
CA GLU A 260 4.93 5.38 27.17
C GLU A 260 4.15 6.03 25.99
N LEU A 261 3.99 5.29 24.89
CA LEU A 261 3.37 5.75 23.65
C LEU A 261 2.05 5.04 23.36
N SER A 262 1.13 5.74 22.69
CA SER A 262 -0.07 5.11 22.12
C SER A 262 0.26 4.18 20.96
N GLY A 263 -0.67 3.28 20.59
CA GLY A 263 -0.47 2.35 19.46
C GLY A 263 -0.13 3.05 18.13
N GLY A 264 -0.83 4.14 17.80
CA GLY A 264 -0.53 4.95 16.61
C GLY A 264 0.84 5.65 16.69
N GLN A 265 1.25 6.11 17.88
CA GLN A 265 2.58 6.69 18.09
C GLN A 265 3.68 5.63 17.92
N GLN A 266 3.51 4.44 18.50
CA GLN A 266 4.44 3.32 18.30
C GLN A 266 4.58 2.95 16.82
N GLN A 267 3.47 2.91 16.09
CA GLN A 267 3.50 2.64 14.65
C GLN A 267 4.29 3.70 13.89
N ARG A 268 4.10 5.00 14.20
CA ARG A 268 4.88 6.09 13.59
C ARG A 268 6.38 5.94 13.87
N VAL A 269 6.77 5.48 15.06
CA VAL A 269 8.17 5.17 15.39
C VAL A 269 8.69 4.01 14.56
N ALA A 270 7.89 2.95 14.36
CA ALA A 270 8.27 1.82 13.51
C ALA A 270 8.44 2.24 12.04
N ILE A 271 7.53 3.07 11.51
CA ILE A 271 7.64 3.65 10.17
C ILE A 271 8.90 4.52 10.06
N ALA A 272 9.18 5.38 11.05
CA ALA A 272 10.36 6.23 11.08
C ALA A 272 11.66 5.41 11.02
N ARG A 273 11.72 4.33 11.81
CA ARG A 273 12.85 3.39 11.81
C ARG A 273 13.06 2.77 10.43
N THR A 274 11.98 2.37 9.76
CA THR A 274 12.07 1.75 8.44
C THR A 274 12.41 2.75 7.33
N LEU A 275 12.01 4.02 7.46
CA LEU A 275 12.32 5.09 6.50
C LEU A 275 13.72 5.72 6.69
N ALA A 276 14.32 5.58 7.88
CA ALA A 276 15.60 6.21 8.21
C ALA A 276 16.73 5.87 7.23
N PRO A 277 16.90 4.60 6.79
CA PRO A 277 17.91 4.24 5.79
C PRO A 277 17.64 4.72 4.36
N LYS A 278 16.51 5.42 4.11
CA LYS A 278 16.03 5.81 2.78
C LYS A 278 15.93 4.61 1.82
N PRO A 279 15.14 3.57 2.18
CA PRO A 279 15.00 2.41 1.32
C PRO A 279 14.34 2.79 -0.02
N LYS A 280 14.75 2.12 -1.09
CA LYS A 280 14.14 2.28 -2.41
C LYS A 280 12.70 1.73 -2.46
N VAL A 281 12.46 0.67 -1.70
CA VAL A 281 11.19 -0.07 -1.64
C VAL A 281 10.82 -0.27 -0.18
N LEU A 282 9.57 0.02 0.17
CA LEU A 282 9.01 -0.16 1.50
C LEU A 282 7.92 -1.24 1.48
N PHE A 283 8.13 -2.31 2.23
CA PHE A 283 7.19 -3.41 2.40
C PHE A 283 6.42 -3.25 3.71
N MET A 284 5.12 -3.53 3.70
CA MET A 284 4.29 -3.53 4.90
C MET A 284 3.39 -4.76 4.93
N ASP A 285 3.46 -5.54 6.00
CA ASP A 285 2.65 -6.74 6.23
C ASP A 285 1.56 -6.42 7.26
N GLU A 286 0.34 -6.13 6.80
CA GLU A 286 -0.83 -5.77 7.62
C GLU A 286 -0.57 -4.75 8.75
N PRO A 287 0.07 -3.60 8.46
CA PRO A 287 0.56 -2.70 9.50
C PRO A 287 -0.54 -2.01 10.32
N LEU A 288 -1.79 -2.05 9.87
CA LEU A 288 -2.95 -1.40 10.51
C LEU A 288 -3.89 -2.38 11.23
N SER A 289 -3.64 -3.68 11.18
CA SER A 289 -4.57 -4.70 11.72
C SER A 289 -4.81 -4.55 13.22
N ASN A 290 -3.81 -4.10 13.96
CA ASN A 290 -3.84 -4.03 15.43
C ASN A 290 -4.39 -2.70 15.97
N LEU A 291 -4.81 -1.78 15.09
CA LEU A 291 -5.35 -0.48 15.45
C LEU A 291 -6.87 -0.46 15.49
N ASP A 292 -7.43 0.41 16.33
CA ASP A 292 -8.86 0.72 16.34
C ASP A 292 -9.29 1.47 15.06
N ALA A 293 -10.60 1.48 14.79
CA ALA A 293 -11.16 2.05 13.57
C ALA A 293 -10.79 3.53 13.34
N LYS A 294 -10.76 4.35 14.40
CA LYS A 294 -10.46 5.79 14.29
C LYS A 294 -8.99 6.00 13.95
N LEU A 295 -8.09 5.29 14.64
CA LEU A 295 -6.65 5.33 14.37
C LEU A 295 -6.31 4.77 12.98
N ARG A 296 -7.02 3.74 12.51
CA ARG A 296 -6.84 3.22 11.14
C ARG A 296 -7.08 4.29 10.09
N ILE A 297 -8.16 5.07 10.22
CA ILE A 297 -8.48 6.15 9.26
C ILE A 297 -7.37 7.23 9.27
N GLU A 298 -6.93 7.65 10.45
CA GLU A 298 -5.84 8.62 10.59
C GLU A 298 -4.54 8.12 9.95
N MET A 299 -4.16 6.87 10.25
CA MET A 299 -2.92 6.30 9.75
C MET A 299 -2.95 6.00 8.26
N ARG A 300 -4.12 5.68 7.66
CA ARG A 300 -4.27 5.56 6.20
C ARG A 300 -3.92 6.88 5.51
N SER A 301 -4.50 7.99 5.98
CA SER A 301 -4.21 9.32 5.46
C SER A 301 -2.72 9.68 5.60
N GLU A 302 -2.11 9.35 6.74
CA GLU A 302 -0.67 9.58 6.94
C GLU A 302 0.20 8.70 6.02
N LEU A 303 -0.15 7.43 5.78
CA LEU A 303 0.58 6.56 4.85
C LEU A 303 0.53 7.08 3.41
N GLN A 304 -0.62 7.59 2.96
CA GLN A 304 -0.72 8.24 1.64
C GLN A 304 0.19 9.47 1.55
N ARG A 305 0.15 10.34 2.56
CA ARG A 305 1.03 11.52 2.62
C ARG A 305 2.51 11.12 2.56
N LEU A 306 2.89 10.10 3.33
CA LEU A 306 4.27 9.60 3.37
C LEU A 306 4.72 9.03 2.03
N HIS A 307 3.86 8.31 1.32
CA HIS A 307 4.17 7.80 -0.01
C HIS A 307 4.49 8.96 -0.97
N ILE A 308 3.65 9.99 -1.00
CA ILE A 308 3.84 11.19 -1.84
C ILE A 308 5.12 11.94 -1.44
N GLU A 309 5.35 12.14 -0.14
CA GLU A 309 6.48 12.93 0.38
C GLU A 309 7.83 12.22 0.21
N THR A 310 7.86 10.88 0.28
CA THR A 310 9.10 10.10 0.15
C THR A 310 9.41 9.66 -1.28
N GLY A 311 8.41 9.61 -2.17
CA GLY A 311 8.55 9.13 -3.55
C GLY A 311 9.05 7.68 -3.66
N SER A 312 8.92 6.89 -2.58
CA SER A 312 9.41 5.52 -2.52
C SER A 312 8.30 4.54 -2.93
N THR A 313 8.68 3.43 -3.58
CA THR A 313 7.73 2.38 -3.97
C THR A 313 7.23 1.63 -2.73
N PHE A 314 5.91 1.56 -2.54
CA PHE A 314 5.28 0.90 -1.39
C PHE A 314 4.59 -0.38 -1.84
N ILE A 315 4.82 -1.48 -1.12
CA ILE A 315 4.10 -2.74 -1.31
C ILE A 315 3.45 -3.11 0.02
N TYR A 316 2.13 -3.16 0.02
CA TYR A 316 1.30 -3.24 1.21
C TYR A 316 0.43 -4.49 1.17
N VAL A 317 0.44 -5.31 2.21
CA VAL A 317 -0.45 -6.47 2.33
C VAL A 317 -1.60 -6.12 3.25
N THR A 318 -2.82 -6.47 2.83
CA THR A 318 -4.01 -6.35 3.67
C THR A 318 -5.08 -7.38 3.30
N HIS A 319 -5.97 -7.62 4.24
CA HIS A 319 -7.24 -8.31 4.03
C HIS A 319 -8.42 -7.33 3.96
N ASP A 320 -8.22 -6.05 4.30
CA ASP A 320 -9.26 -5.02 4.26
C ASP A 320 -9.31 -4.38 2.86
N GLN A 321 -10.43 -4.60 2.17
CA GLN A 321 -10.67 -4.04 0.85
C GLN A 321 -10.67 -2.50 0.88
N LEU A 322 -11.18 -1.86 1.94
CA LEU A 322 -11.19 -0.39 2.03
C LEU A 322 -9.76 0.17 2.07
N GLU A 323 -8.82 -0.55 2.68
CA GLU A 323 -7.39 -0.17 2.64
C GLU A 323 -6.84 -0.25 1.23
N ALA A 324 -7.10 -1.35 0.54
CA ALA A 324 -6.65 -1.52 -0.84
C ALA A 324 -7.26 -0.47 -1.77
N MET A 325 -8.55 -0.18 -1.61
CA MET A 325 -9.29 0.76 -2.45
C MET A 325 -8.87 2.22 -2.24
N THR A 326 -8.43 2.58 -1.04
CA THR A 326 -8.05 3.95 -0.71
C THR A 326 -6.55 4.21 -0.89
N LEU A 327 -5.68 3.28 -0.49
CA LEU A 327 -4.23 3.50 -0.49
C LEU A 327 -3.57 3.21 -1.84
N ALA A 328 -4.08 2.24 -2.58
CA ALA A 328 -3.35 1.67 -3.69
C ALA A 328 -3.47 2.49 -4.97
N THR A 329 -2.35 2.64 -5.68
CA THR A 329 -2.33 2.98 -7.10
C THR A 329 -2.75 1.79 -7.96
N LYS A 330 -2.36 0.57 -7.55
CA LYS A 330 -2.79 -0.70 -8.15
C LYS A 330 -3.01 -1.76 -7.08
N ILE A 331 -4.06 -2.56 -7.27
CA ILE A 331 -4.40 -3.70 -6.43
C ILE A 331 -3.98 -4.98 -7.16
N CYS A 332 -3.17 -5.79 -6.50
CA CYS A 332 -2.81 -7.14 -6.91
C CYS A 332 -3.68 -8.12 -6.13
N LEU A 333 -4.72 -8.63 -6.78
CA LEU A 333 -5.70 -9.50 -6.15
C LEU A 333 -5.28 -10.96 -6.35
N ILE A 334 -5.08 -11.67 -5.26
CA ILE A 334 -4.55 -13.05 -5.24
C ILE A 334 -5.55 -13.98 -4.59
N GLU A 335 -5.77 -15.14 -5.19
CA GLU A 335 -6.58 -16.24 -4.67
C GLU A 335 -5.81 -17.55 -4.82
N ASN A 336 -5.72 -18.34 -3.74
CA ASN A 336 -5.05 -19.65 -3.76
C ASN A 336 -3.66 -19.62 -4.44
N GLY A 337 -2.86 -18.60 -4.16
CA GLY A 337 -1.51 -18.46 -4.72
C GLY A 337 -1.44 -17.97 -6.16
N VAL A 338 -2.58 -17.75 -6.82
CA VAL A 338 -2.68 -17.33 -8.23
C VAL A 338 -3.14 -15.87 -8.30
N LEU A 339 -2.52 -15.11 -9.21
CA LEU A 339 -2.93 -13.74 -9.53
C LEU A 339 -4.26 -13.75 -10.29
N GLN A 340 -5.26 -13.08 -9.74
CA GLN A 340 -6.59 -12.97 -10.35
C GLN A 340 -6.72 -11.69 -11.19
N GLN A 341 -6.25 -10.55 -10.69
CA GLN A 341 -6.25 -9.27 -11.41
C GLN A 341 -5.20 -8.31 -10.84
N TYR A 342 -4.60 -7.46 -11.69
CA TYR A 342 -3.64 -6.43 -11.28
C TYR A 342 -3.93 -5.08 -11.95
N ASP A 343 -4.83 -4.30 -11.34
CA ASP A 343 -5.35 -3.07 -11.91
C ASP A 343 -5.56 -1.96 -10.87
N ALA A 344 -5.87 -0.74 -11.32
CA ALA A 344 -6.22 0.36 -10.44
C ALA A 344 -7.51 0.05 -9.64
N PRO A 345 -7.67 0.59 -8.42
CA PRO A 345 -8.83 0.27 -7.55
C PRO A 345 -10.19 0.36 -8.23
N LEU A 346 -10.47 1.46 -8.93
CA LEU A 346 -11.76 1.67 -9.58
C LEU A 346 -11.97 0.75 -10.80
N GLU A 347 -10.89 0.31 -11.45
CA GLU A 347 -10.98 -0.67 -12.54
C GLU A 347 -11.29 -2.06 -12.00
N VAL A 348 -10.65 -2.47 -10.89
CA VAL A 348 -10.99 -3.73 -10.19
C VAL A 348 -12.46 -3.75 -9.76
N TYR A 349 -12.98 -2.61 -9.29
CA TYR A 349 -14.39 -2.49 -8.89
C TYR A 349 -15.38 -2.55 -10.07
N LYS A 350 -15.09 -1.79 -11.14
CA LYS A 350 -15.99 -1.58 -12.29
C LYS A 350 -15.91 -2.69 -13.34
N ARG A 351 -14.72 -3.27 -13.53
CA ARG A 351 -14.43 -4.30 -14.53
C ARG A 351 -13.69 -5.47 -13.87
N PRO A 352 -14.33 -6.17 -12.91
CA PRO A 352 -13.74 -7.35 -12.29
C PRO A 352 -13.53 -8.45 -13.33
N ALA A 353 -12.36 -9.07 -13.38
CA ALA A 353 -12.04 -10.07 -14.40
C ALA A 353 -12.89 -11.37 -14.27
N ASN A 354 -13.37 -11.67 -13.07
CA ASN A 354 -14.15 -12.88 -12.78
C ASN A 354 -15.12 -12.68 -11.59
N LEU A 355 -15.98 -13.68 -11.37
CA LEU A 355 -16.99 -13.71 -10.32
C LEU A 355 -16.40 -13.56 -8.91
N PHE A 356 -15.24 -14.16 -8.65
CA PHE A 356 -14.56 -14.03 -7.36
C PHE A 356 -14.20 -12.57 -7.07
N ILE A 357 -13.60 -11.86 -8.02
CA ILE A 357 -13.24 -10.44 -7.83
C ILE A 357 -14.50 -9.58 -7.67
N ALA A 358 -15.55 -9.87 -8.43
CA ALA A 358 -16.81 -9.15 -8.34
C ALA A 358 -17.46 -9.32 -6.95
N ASP A 359 -17.45 -10.54 -6.40
CA ASP A 359 -17.95 -10.84 -5.06
C ASP A 359 -17.05 -10.25 -3.97
N PHE A 360 -15.74 -10.44 -4.12
CA PHE A 360 -14.76 -10.11 -3.12
C PHE A 360 -14.52 -8.62 -2.97
N VAL A 361 -14.67 -7.80 -4.03
CA VAL A 361 -14.39 -6.36 -3.96
C VAL A 361 -15.69 -5.59 -3.95
N GLY A 362 -16.01 -4.95 -2.82
CA GLY A 362 -17.22 -4.14 -2.63
C GLY A 362 -17.90 -4.47 -1.30
N ASN A 363 -18.32 -3.44 -0.57
CA ASN A 363 -19.08 -3.61 0.66
C ASN A 363 -20.27 -2.63 0.66
N PRO A 364 -21.51 -3.11 0.45
CA PRO A 364 -21.93 -4.52 0.40
C PRO A 364 -21.48 -5.27 -0.87
N SER A 365 -21.52 -6.61 -0.82
CA SER A 365 -21.13 -7.46 -1.95
C SER A 365 -22.09 -7.31 -3.14
N ILE A 366 -21.61 -7.68 -4.34
CA ILE A 366 -22.43 -7.65 -5.56
C ILE A 366 -23.59 -8.64 -5.46
N ASN A 367 -24.72 -8.31 -6.08
CA ASN A 367 -25.80 -9.26 -6.26
C ASN A 367 -25.56 -10.10 -7.51
N PHE A 368 -25.66 -11.43 -7.37
CA PHE A 368 -25.64 -12.34 -8.51
C PHE A 368 -27.02 -12.91 -8.81
N ILE A 369 -27.35 -12.94 -10.10
CA ILE A 369 -28.60 -13.48 -10.63
C ILE A 369 -28.20 -14.50 -11.70
N GLU A 370 -28.48 -15.78 -11.45
CA GLU A 370 -28.32 -16.83 -12.46
C GLU A 370 -29.43 -16.73 -13.51
N GLY A 371 -29.08 -16.94 -14.77
CA GLY A 371 -30.05 -17.04 -15.86
C GLY A 371 -29.50 -17.83 -17.04
N LYS A 372 -30.42 -18.36 -17.85
CA LYS A 372 -30.08 -18.95 -19.15
C LYS A 372 -30.26 -17.93 -20.25
N GLY A 373 -29.31 -17.83 -21.18
CA GLY A 373 -29.44 -16.85 -22.25
C GLY A 373 -28.87 -17.23 -23.60
N VAL A 374 -29.48 -16.63 -24.62
CA VAL A 374 -29.12 -16.81 -26.03
C VAL A 374 -28.93 -15.44 -26.66
N GLN A 375 -27.87 -15.31 -27.45
CA GLN A 375 -27.59 -14.08 -28.19
C GLN A 375 -28.49 -13.95 -29.43
N GLU A 376 -29.16 -12.81 -29.56
CA GLU A 376 -29.89 -12.39 -30.76
C GLU A 376 -28.94 -11.90 -31.86
N GLY A 377 -29.41 -11.87 -33.11
CA GLY A 377 -28.63 -11.39 -34.26
C GLY A 377 -28.23 -9.90 -34.19
N ASN A 378 -28.87 -9.11 -33.31
CA ASN A 378 -28.53 -7.71 -33.04
C ASN A 378 -27.42 -7.54 -31.98
N GLY A 379 -26.90 -8.64 -31.42
CA GLY A 379 -25.87 -8.64 -30.39
C GLY A 379 -26.38 -8.60 -28.95
N SER A 380 -27.67 -8.36 -28.71
CA SER A 380 -28.29 -8.43 -27.39
C SER A 380 -28.42 -9.89 -26.92
N VAL A 381 -28.49 -10.09 -25.60
CA VAL A 381 -28.61 -11.42 -24.99
C VAL A 381 -29.95 -11.50 -24.26
N ASP A 382 -30.84 -12.36 -24.76
CA ASP A 382 -32.07 -12.68 -24.06
C ASP A 382 -31.74 -13.59 -22.87
N LEU A 383 -32.17 -13.21 -21.68
CA LEU A 383 -31.91 -13.92 -20.44
C LEU A 383 -33.24 -14.29 -19.78
N THR A 384 -33.33 -15.53 -19.34
CA THR A 384 -34.39 -15.99 -18.44
C THR A 384 -33.84 -16.03 -17.02
N VAL A 385 -34.30 -15.13 -16.16
CA VAL A 385 -33.87 -14.95 -14.76
C VAL A 385 -35.07 -15.09 -13.81
N PHE A 386 -34.84 -15.11 -12.49
CA PHE A 386 -35.89 -15.04 -11.46
C PHE A 386 -37.13 -15.91 -11.75
N ASP A 387 -36.99 -17.23 -11.65
CA ASP A 387 -38.09 -18.21 -11.86
C ASP A 387 -38.89 -17.99 -13.15
N GLY A 388 -38.22 -17.59 -14.25
CA GLY A 388 -38.80 -17.56 -15.61
C GLY A 388 -39.05 -16.18 -16.21
N ARG A 389 -38.65 -15.09 -15.55
CA ARG A 389 -38.76 -13.73 -16.10
C ARG A 389 -37.78 -13.51 -17.24
N LYS A 390 -38.26 -12.96 -18.36
CA LYS A 390 -37.43 -12.61 -19.52
C LYS A 390 -36.90 -11.19 -19.39
N ILE A 391 -35.59 -11.03 -19.49
CA ILE A 391 -34.91 -9.73 -19.54
C ILE A 391 -33.94 -9.73 -20.72
N LYS A 392 -33.67 -8.56 -21.28
CA LYS A 392 -32.71 -8.38 -22.37
C LYS A 392 -31.47 -7.67 -21.84
N PHE A 393 -30.30 -8.27 -22.03
CA PHE A 393 -29.01 -7.63 -21.76
C PHE A 393 -28.45 -7.03 -23.05
N LEU A 394 -28.11 -5.74 -23.00
CA LEU A 394 -27.49 -5.00 -24.08
C LEU A 394 -26.02 -4.74 -23.71
N PRO A 395 -25.05 -5.43 -24.34
CA PRO A 395 -23.63 -5.16 -24.15
C PRO A 395 -23.27 -3.71 -24.53
N GLU A 396 -22.39 -3.07 -23.75
CA GLU A 396 -21.80 -1.76 -24.10
C GLU A 396 -20.81 -1.90 -25.27
N GLU A 397 -20.04 -2.99 -25.27
CA GLU A 397 -19.10 -3.36 -26.33
C GLU A 397 -19.67 -4.56 -27.11
N PRO A 398 -19.62 -4.56 -28.45
CA PRO A 398 -20.07 -5.71 -29.24
C PRO A 398 -19.32 -6.98 -28.83
N VAL A 399 -20.07 -8.01 -28.39
CA VAL A 399 -19.53 -9.31 -28.03
C VAL A 399 -20.22 -10.38 -28.86
N ASN A 400 -19.50 -11.41 -29.28
CA ASN A 400 -20.07 -12.62 -29.88
C ASN A 400 -19.93 -13.77 -28.88
N LEU A 401 -21.03 -14.19 -28.25
CA LEU A 401 -20.99 -15.20 -27.18
C LEU A 401 -20.38 -16.52 -27.66
N ARG A 402 -20.66 -16.94 -28.89
CA ARG A 402 -20.16 -18.21 -29.43
C ARG A 402 -18.64 -18.18 -29.62
N GLU A 403 -18.11 -17.08 -30.15
CA GLU A 403 -16.67 -16.89 -30.30
C GLU A 403 -15.99 -16.74 -28.95
N TRP A 404 -16.59 -15.98 -28.04
CA TRP A 404 -16.10 -15.81 -26.67
C TRP A 404 -16.00 -17.16 -25.94
N CYS A 405 -17.04 -17.99 -25.97
CA CYS A 405 -17.03 -19.32 -25.32
C CYS A 405 -15.96 -20.24 -25.92
N LYS A 406 -15.79 -20.24 -27.25
CA LYS A 406 -14.72 -21.02 -27.92
C LYS A 406 -13.33 -20.59 -27.46
N GLN A 407 -13.10 -19.28 -27.34
CA GLN A 407 -11.82 -18.75 -26.87
C GLN A 407 -11.59 -19.09 -25.40
N ALA A 408 -12.61 -18.93 -24.56
CA ALA A 408 -12.52 -19.27 -23.13
C ALA A 408 -12.22 -20.76 -22.91
N ASP A 409 -12.85 -21.66 -23.68
CA ASP A 409 -12.57 -23.09 -23.64
C ASP A 409 -11.15 -23.43 -24.10
N ALA A 410 -10.62 -22.72 -25.10
CA ALA A 410 -9.24 -22.88 -25.55
C ALA A 410 -8.25 -22.42 -24.47
N ASP A 411 -8.48 -21.28 -23.83
CA ASP A 411 -7.65 -20.77 -22.74
C ASP A 411 -7.62 -21.73 -21.55
N VAL A 412 -8.78 -22.27 -21.15
CA VAL A 412 -8.86 -23.25 -20.05
C VAL A 412 -8.08 -24.51 -20.38
N LYS A 413 -8.15 -25.00 -21.63
CA LYS A 413 -7.33 -26.14 -22.08
C LYS A 413 -5.84 -25.84 -22.03
N VAL A 414 -5.41 -24.68 -22.52
CA VAL A 414 -4.00 -24.26 -22.47
C VAL A 414 -3.52 -24.17 -21.02
N GLN A 415 -4.31 -23.55 -20.13
CA GLN A 415 -4.00 -23.46 -18.70
C GLN A 415 -3.90 -24.85 -18.05
N ALA A 416 -4.82 -25.76 -18.37
CA ALA A 416 -4.81 -27.13 -17.86
C ALA A 416 -3.59 -27.93 -18.38
N GLU A 417 -3.23 -27.78 -19.65
CA GLU A 417 -2.04 -28.42 -20.24
C GLU A 417 -0.74 -27.89 -19.63
N ASP A 418 -0.64 -26.56 -19.43
CA ASP A 418 0.48 -25.93 -18.78
C ASP A 418 0.60 -26.37 -17.32
N ALA A 419 -0.51 -26.40 -16.58
CA ALA A 419 -0.55 -26.94 -15.23
C ALA A 419 -0.14 -28.43 -15.20
N ALA A 420 -0.62 -29.25 -16.13
CA ALA A 420 -0.27 -30.67 -16.22
C ALA A 420 1.22 -30.90 -16.55
N LYS A 421 1.83 -30.06 -17.41
CA LYS A 421 3.27 -30.10 -17.68
C LYS A 421 4.10 -29.72 -16.45
N ARG A 422 3.61 -28.79 -15.63
CA ARG A 422 4.29 -28.27 -14.42
C ARG A 422 4.12 -29.18 -13.21
N HIS A 423 2.97 -29.86 -13.07
CA HIS A 423 2.63 -30.72 -11.94
C HIS A 423 2.62 -32.20 -12.32
N LYS A 424 3.81 -32.82 -12.49
CA LYS A 424 3.89 -34.28 -12.43
C LYS A 424 3.67 -34.71 -10.98
N THR A 425 2.50 -35.30 -10.72
CA THR A 425 2.03 -35.93 -9.47
C THR A 425 1.61 -35.00 -8.32
N GLU A 426 0.29 -35.01 -8.08
CA GLU A 426 -0.46 -34.80 -6.82
C GLU A 426 -0.79 -33.37 -6.32
N LYS A 427 -2.10 -33.12 -6.20
CA LYS A 427 -2.84 -32.00 -5.55
C LYS A 427 -2.25 -30.60 -5.74
N SER A 428 -2.39 -30.09 -6.96
CA SER A 428 -2.43 -28.65 -7.28
C SER A 428 -3.49 -27.93 -6.42
N ASN A 429 -3.33 -26.62 -6.21
CA ASN A 429 -4.43 -25.76 -5.76
C ASN A 429 -5.56 -25.97 -6.77
N LYS A 430 -6.63 -26.67 -6.37
CA LYS A 430 -7.71 -27.00 -7.29
C LYS A 430 -8.23 -25.67 -7.85
N ASP A 431 -8.17 -25.50 -9.17
CA ASP A 431 -9.02 -24.56 -9.90
C ASP A 431 -10.47 -25.04 -9.71
N SER A 432 -11.03 -24.74 -8.54
CA SER A 432 -12.44 -24.89 -8.27
C SER A 432 -13.13 -23.63 -8.75
N ILE A 433 -14.20 -23.79 -9.53
CA ILE A 433 -15.08 -22.68 -9.88
C ILE A 433 -15.49 -22.00 -8.57
N PHE A 434 -15.27 -20.68 -8.49
CA PHE A 434 -15.63 -19.89 -7.32
C PHE A 434 -17.12 -20.07 -7.00
N GLN A 435 -17.40 -20.51 -5.77
CA GLN A 435 -18.78 -20.68 -5.29
C GLN A 435 -19.30 -19.33 -4.78
N TYR A 436 -19.92 -18.58 -5.68
CA TYR A 436 -20.63 -17.35 -5.32
C TYR A 436 -21.95 -17.67 -4.63
N HIS A 437 -22.37 -16.80 -3.71
CA HIS A 437 -23.59 -16.98 -2.94
C HIS A 437 -24.77 -16.24 -3.59
N ILE A 438 -25.84 -16.98 -3.90
CA ILE A 438 -27.14 -16.40 -4.25
C ILE A 438 -27.99 -16.38 -2.99
N SER A 439 -28.30 -15.18 -2.49
CA SER A 439 -29.17 -15.05 -1.31
C SER A 439 -30.60 -15.49 -1.64
N LYS A 440 -31.09 -16.51 -0.94
CA LYS A 440 -32.48 -16.97 -1.00
C LYS A 440 -33.14 -16.92 0.38
N VAL A 441 -34.46 -16.79 0.43
CA VAL A 441 -35.26 -16.65 1.67
C VAL A 441 -35.26 -17.94 2.50
N ASN A 442 -35.27 -19.10 1.83
CA ASN A 442 -35.16 -20.41 2.47
C ASN A 442 -33.83 -21.05 2.08
N THR A 443 -32.93 -21.24 3.05
CA THR A 443 -31.68 -21.98 2.89
C THR A 443 -31.84 -23.38 3.48
N LEU A 444 -32.43 -24.29 2.71
CA LEU A 444 -32.06 -25.69 2.85
C LEU A 444 -30.81 -25.86 1.99
N GLU A 445 -29.63 -25.85 2.63
CA GLU A 445 -28.36 -26.21 1.99
C GLU A 445 -28.39 -27.71 1.67
N GLY A 446 -29.10 -28.07 0.61
CA GLY A 446 -29.00 -29.38 0.00
C GLY A 446 -27.67 -29.49 -0.74
N PHE A 447 -26.96 -30.60 -0.54
CA PHE A 447 -25.95 -31.10 -1.46
C PHE A 447 -26.65 -31.54 -2.76
N GLU A 448 -27.25 -30.61 -3.50
CA GLU A 448 -27.75 -30.92 -4.84
C GLU A 448 -26.55 -30.93 -5.79
N GLU A 449 -26.30 -32.09 -6.40
CA GLU A 449 -25.41 -32.20 -7.56
C GLU A 449 -25.99 -31.33 -8.68
N LYS A 450 -25.53 -30.09 -8.79
CA LYS A 450 -25.87 -29.23 -9.92
C LYS A 450 -25.26 -29.83 -11.18
N GLU A 451 -26.07 -29.96 -12.23
CA GLU A 451 -25.57 -30.33 -13.57
C GLU A 451 -24.40 -29.41 -13.97
N PRO A 452 -23.41 -29.93 -14.72
CA PRO A 452 -22.28 -29.13 -15.16
C PRO A 452 -22.77 -27.93 -15.98
N PRO A 453 -22.26 -26.71 -15.70
CA PRO A 453 -22.74 -25.50 -16.37
C PRO A 453 -22.50 -25.56 -17.89
N GLN A 454 -23.52 -25.19 -18.64
CA GLN A 454 -23.53 -25.10 -20.09
C GLN A 454 -23.09 -23.70 -20.56
N ASP A 455 -22.83 -23.53 -21.86
CA ASP A 455 -22.36 -22.26 -22.43
C ASP A 455 -23.43 -21.15 -22.38
N ASP A 456 -24.70 -21.52 -22.28
CA ASP A 456 -25.84 -20.61 -22.13
C ASP A 456 -26.17 -20.31 -20.66
N ASP A 457 -25.47 -20.93 -19.70
CA ASP A 457 -25.59 -20.59 -18.28
C ASP A 457 -24.77 -19.33 -17.97
N LEU A 458 -25.47 -18.26 -17.67
CA LEU A 458 -24.92 -16.93 -17.48
C LEU A 458 -25.22 -16.42 -16.07
N VAL A 459 -24.36 -15.53 -15.57
CA VAL A 459 -24.54 -14.86 -14.28
C VAL A 459 -24.53 -13.36 -14.50
N VAL A 460 -25.60 -12.70 -14.08
CA VAL A 460 -25.73 -11.25 -14.08
C VAL A 460 -25.30 -10.72 -12.72
N GLY A 461 -24.29 -9.86 -12.71
CA GLY A 461 -23.82 -9.15 -11.53
C GLY A 461 -24.34 -7.72 -11.49
N VAL A 462 -25.00 -7.32 -10.40
CA VAL A 462 -25.50 -5.96 -10.19
C VAL A 462 -25.07 -5.46 -8.81
N ARG A 463 -24.31 -4.36 -8.78
CA ARG A 463 -23.88 -3.77 -7.51
C ARG A 463 -25.07 -3.15 -6.76
N PRO A 464 -25.11 -3.21 -5.42
CA PRO A 464 -26.22 -2.70 -4.63
C PRO A 464 -26.60 -1.24 -4.90
N GLU A 465 -25.64 -0.37 -5.19
CA GLU A 465 -25.87 1.05 -5.49
C GLU A 465 -26.56 1.29 -6.85
N PHE A 466 -26.61 0.28 -7.72
CA PHE A 466 -27.34 0.35 -9.00
C PHE A 466 -28.74 -0.24 -8.90
N ILE A 467 -29.21 -0.64 -7.71
CA ILE A 467 -30.58 -1.08 -7.48
C ILE A 467 -31.31 0.03 -6.76
N ASN A 468 -32.22 0.72 -7.44
CA ASN A 468 -33.03 1.79 -6.88
C ASN A 468 -34.41 1.26 -6.49
N ILE A 469 -34.88 1.62 -5.29
CA ILE A 469 -36.19 1.24 -4.77
C ILE A 469 -37.10 2.48 -4.72
N ASP A 470 -38.19 2.43 -5.45
CA ASP A 470 -39.18 3.50 -5.58
C ASP A 470 -40.61 2.94 -5.76
N SER A 471 -41.59 3.81 -5.96
CA SER A 471 -42.98 3.44 -6.19
C SER A 471 -43.33 3.19 -7.66
N GLU A 472 -42.44 3.51 -8.60
CA GLU A 472 -42.72 3.59 -10.04
C GLU A 472 -41.84 2.65 -10.90
N GLY A 473 -41.00 1.83 -10.28
CA GLY A 473 -40.11 0.91 -10.97
C GLY A 473 -40.86 -0.19 -11.73
N PRO A 474 -40.19 -0.91 -12.63
CA PRO A 474 -40.87 -1.85 -13.50
C PRO A 474 -40.92 -3.28 -12.94
N MET A 475 -40.24 -3.56 -11.80
CA MET A 475 -40.26 -4.86 -11.14
C MET A 475 -40.80 -4.75 -9.72
N ASP A 476 -41.74 -5.62 -9.35
CA ASP A 476 -42.24 -5.68 -7.97
C ASP A 476 -41.25 -6.38 -7.03
N CYS A 477 -41.17 -5.86 -5.80
CA CYS A 477 -40.41 -6.46 -4.71
C CYS A 477 -41.08 -6.23 -3.35
N GLU A 478 -40.60 -6.94 -2.33
CA GLU A 478 -41.01 -6.72 -0.94
C GLU A 478 -39.79 -6.40 -0.08
N ILE A 479 -39.92 -5.43 0.81
CA ILE A 479 -38.84 -5.08 1.74
C ILE A 479 -38.66 -6.24 2.74
N TYR A 480 -37.52 -6.93 2.67
CA TYR A 480 -37.17 -7.99 3.60
C TYR A 480 -36.50 -7.44 4.86
N SER A 481 -35.57 -6.50 4.71
CA SER A 481 -34.92 -5.80 5.83
C SER A 481 -34.42 -4.44 5.41
N ALA A 482 -34.41 -3.47 6.32
CA ALA A 482 -33.83 -2.15 6.10
C ALA A 482 -32.93 -1.76 7.28
N MET A 483 -31.70 -1.35 6.98
CA MET A 483 -30.65 -1.02 7.94
C MET A 483 -30.14 0.40 7.65
N PRO A 484 -30.70 1.44 8.29
CA PRO A 484 -30.21 2.80 8.14
C PRO A 484 -28.83 2.95 8.81
N THR A 485 -27.82 3.39 8.06
CA THR A 485 -26.44 3.58 8.52
C THR A 485 -26.06 5.06 8.64
N GLY A 486 -27.02 5.96 8.46
CA GLY A 486 -26.86 7.41 8.55
C GLY A 486 -27.06 8.08 7.19
N MET A 487 -26.01 8.16 6.38
CA MET A 487 -26.07 8.75 5.02
C MET A 487 -26.80 7.86 4.01
N GLU A 488 -26.81 6.56 4.29
CA GLU A 488 -27.34 5.50 3.43
C GLU A 488 -28.29 4.61 4.24
N THR A 489 -29.20 3.93 3.53
CA THR A 489 -30.00 2.84 4.06
C THR A 489 -29.71 1.62 3.21
N MET A 490 -29.14 0.58 3.83
CA MET A 490 -29.00 -0.72 3.18
C MET A 490 -30.32 -1.45 3.26
N VAL A 491 -30.87 -1.84 2.11
CA VAL A 491 -32.18 -2.48 2.01
C VAL A 491 -32.01 -3.83 1.33
N ARG A 492 -32.51 -4.90 1.95
CA ARG A 492 -32.66 -6.19 1.28
C ARG A 492 -34.10 -6.31 0.78
N ILE A 493 -34.25 -6.58 -0.51
CA ILE A 493 -35.53 -6.76 -1.18
C ILE A 493 -35.72 -8.23 -1.56
N ARG A 494 -36.94 -8.73 -1.40
CA ARG A 494 -37.38 -10.07 -1.79
C ARG A 494 -38.08 -10.03 -3.14
N ILE A 495 -37.69 -10.95 -4.02
CA ILE A 495 -38.27 -11.18 -5.34
C ILE A 495 -38.50 -12.70 -5.47
N GLY A 496 -39.74 -13.16 -5.29
CA GLY A 496 -40.00 -14.60 -5.18
C GLY A 496 -39.19 -15.19 -4.01
N GLU A 497 -38.33 -16.17 -4.31
CA GLU A 497 -37.43 -16.78 -3.33
C GLU A 497 -36.07 -16.07 -3.20
N TYR A 498 -35.76 -15.11 -4.06
CA TYR A 498 -34.46 -14.43 -4.13
C TYR A 498 -34.43 -13.19 -3.24
N LEU A 499 -33.25 -12.88 -2.72
CA LEU A 499 -32.96 -11.65 -2.00
C LEU A 499 -31.88 -10.85 -2.73
N LEU A 500 -32.15 -9.58 -3.02
CA LEU A 500 -31.15 -8.63 -3.51
C LEU A 500 -30.89 -7.56 -2.46
N THR A 501 -29.65 -7.09 -2.40
CA THR A 501 -29.23 -5.98 -1.56
C THR A 501 -29.14 -4.72 -2.40
N SER A 502 -29.73 -3.65 -1.90
CA SER A 502 -29.73 -2.29 -2.48
C SER A 502 -29.17 -1.31 -1.46
N VAL A 503 -28.51 -0.25 -1.93
CA VAL A 503 -28.06 0.86 -1.08
C VAL A 503 -28.76 2.14 -1.53
N MET A 504 -29.59 2.69 -0.65
CA MET A 504 -30.39 3.89 -0.92
C MET A 504 -29.80 5.10 -0.19
N PHE A 505 -29.46 6.16 -0.93
CA PHE A 505 -28.99 7.42 -0.34
C PHE A 505 -30.17 8.23 0.26
N GLY A 506 -29.91 8.92 1.38
CA GLY A 506 -30.83 9.94 1.91
C GLY A 506 -31.76 9.53 3.04
N GLY A 507 -31.38 8.53 3.87
CA GLY A 507 -32.06 8.24 5.14
C GLY A 507 -33.54 7.88 5.03
N LYS A 508 -34.00 7.40 3.86
CA LYS A 508 -35.36 6.91 3.70
C LYS A 508 -35.56 5.68 4.58
N LEU A 509 -36.66 5.68 5.33
CA LEU A 509 -37.07 4.55 6.15
C LEU A 509 -38.03 3.67 5.35
N TYR A 510 -37.72 2.38 5.28
CA TYR A 510 -38.54 1.36 4.64
C TYR A 510 -39.16 0.47 5.71
N GLN A 511 -40.43 0.10 5.53
CA GLN A 511 -41.10 -0.82 6.44
C GLN A 511 -40.91 -2.27 5.96
N ILE A 512 -40.57 -3.19 6.87
CA ILE A 512 -40.45 -4.62 6.56
C ILE A 512 -41.82 -5.15 6.10
N GLY A 513 -41.85 -5.94 5.04
CA GLY A 513 -43.06 -6.46 4.41
C GLY A 513 -43.76 -5.47 3.46
N GLN A 514 -43.26 -4.23 3.35
CA GLN A 514 -43.81 -3.25 2.41
C GLN A 514 -43.58 -3.71 0.97
N LYS A 515 -44.64 -3.74 0.17
CA LYS A 515 -44.54 -3.96 -1.28
C LYS A 515 -44.11 -2.66 -1.95
N MET A 516 -43.04 -2.75 -2.72
CA MET A 516 -42.41 -1.65 -3.44
C MET A 516 -42.06 -2.11 -4.85
N LYS A 517 -41.55 -1.18 -5.66
CA LYS A 517 -40.97 -1.53 -6.94
C LYS A 517 -39.48 -1.17 -6.93
N PHE A 518 -38.74 -1.77 -7.86
CA PHE A 518 -37.33 -1.47 -8.02
C PHE A 518 -36.93 -1.37 -9.49
N THR A 519 -35.90 -0.58 -9.75
CA THR A 519 -35.21 -0.43 -11.03
C THR A 519 -33.75 -0.86 -10.86
N ILE A 520 -33.19 -1.44 -11.91
CA ILE A 520 -31.75 -1.64 -12.02
C ILE A 520 -31.22 -0.54 -12.95
N ASP A 521 -30.33 0.31 -12.44
CA ASP A 521 -29.67 1.33 -13.25
C ASP A 521 -28.90 0.64 -14.38
N THR A 522 -29.25 1.06 -15.58
CA THR A 522 -28.94 0.32 -16.79
C THR A 522 -27.46 0.43 -17.14
N GLY A 523 -26.66 1.36 -16.62
CA GLY A 523 -25.28 1.57 -17.12
C GLY A 523 -24.17 0.63 -16.61
N ASN A 524 -24.41 -0.21 -15.60
CA ASN A 524 -23.30 -0.86 -14.87
C ASN A 524 -23.58 -2.32 -14.52
N VAL A 525 -24.27 -3.03 -15.39
CA VAL A 525 -24.54 -4.46 -15.21
C VAL A 525 -23.41 -5.28 -15.81
N LEU A 526 -22.99 -6.33 -15.09
CA LEU A 526 -21.92 -7.23 -15.48
C LEU A 526 -22.50 -8.57 -15.91
N LEU A 527 -22.05 -9.12 -17.04
CA LEU A 527 -22.42 -10.44 -17.50
C LEU A 527 -21.20 -11.36 -17.42
N PHE A 528 -21.34 -12.49 -16.72
CA PHE A 528 -20.31 -13.51 -16.55
C PHE A 528 -20.75 -14.85 -17.11
N SER A 529 -19.77 -15.68 -17.48
CA SER A 529 -20.00 -17.08 -17.78
C SER A 529 -20.05 -17.89 -16.49
N ARG A 530 -21.09 -18.70 -16.29
CA ARG A 530 -21.15 -19.61 -15.15
C ARG A 530 -20.10 -20.72 -15.23
N LYS A 531 -19.79 -21.16 -16.45
CA LYS A 531 -18.85 -22.24 -16.75
C LYS A 531 -17.41 -21.89 -16.37
N THR A 532 -16.97 -20.67 -16.70
CA THR A 532 -15.58 -20.23 -16.46
C THR A 532 -15.44 -19.22 -15.32
N GLY A 533 -16.54 -18.61 -14.88
CA GLY A 533 -16.55 -17.50 -13.94
C GLY A 533 -16.00 -16.18 -14.49
N ARG A 534 -15.55 -16.12 -15.75
CA ARG A 534 -14.95 -14.92 -16.36
C ARG A 534 -16.00 -13.91 -16.80
N LEU A 535 -15.64 -12.63 -16.75
CA LEU A 535 -16.46 -11.53 -17.27
C LEU A 535 -16.56 -11.64 -18.80
N ILE A 536 -17.79 -11.65 -19.31
CA ILE A 536 -18.10 -11.64 -20.74
C ILE A 536 -18.19 -10.20 -21.24
N ALA A 537 -19.06 -9.40 -20.63
CA ALA A 537 -19.34 -8.04 -21.08
C ALA A 537 -19.90 -7.17 -19.95
N ARG A 538 -19.73 -5.86 -20.09
CA ARG A 538 -20.49 -4.84 -19.36
C ARG A 538 -21.64 -4.38 -20.23
N GLY A 539 -22.74 -3.99 -19.60
CA GLY A 539 -23.96 -3.74 -20.33
C GLY A 539 -25.08 -3.19 -19.49
N ARG A 540 -26.25 -3.25 -20.12
CA ARG A 540 -27.49 -2.69 -19.64
C ARG A 540 -28.60 -3.70 -19.65
N LEU A 541 -29.44 -3.68 -18.62
CA LEU A 541 -30.67 -4.46 -18.63
C LEU A 541 -31.82 -3.63 -19.19
N SER A 542 -32.57 -4.23 -20.10
CA SER A 542 -33.86 -3.74 -20.58
C SER A 542 -34.88 -4.84 -20.32
N LEU A 543 -36.08 -4.45 -19.90
CA LEU A 543 -37.19 -5.39 -19.84
C LEU A 543 -37.63 -5.70 -21.26
N ALA A 544 -37.80 -6.98 -21.57
CA ALA A 544 -38.48 -7.35 -22.80
C ALA A 544 -39.90 -6.77 -22.74
N ALA A 545 -40.30 -6.02 -23.77
CA ALA A 545 -41.71 -5.69 -23.93
C ALA A 545 -42.46 -7.02 -24.13
N ASP A 546 -43.44 -7.29 -23.28
CA ASP A 546 -44.31 -8.47 -23.39
C ASP A 546 -45.03 -8.55 -24.74
#